data_AF-A0ABD6XEY2-F1
#
_entry.id   AF-A0ABD6XEY2-F1
#
_cell.length_a   1.000
_cell.length_b   1.000
_cell.length_c   1.000
_cell.angle_alpha   90.00
_cell.angle_beta   90.00
_cell.angle_gamma   90.00
#
_symmetry.space_group_name_H-M   'P 1'
#
loop_
_entity.id
_entity.type
_entity.pdbx_description
1 polymer ?
#
loop_
_entity_poly.entity_id
_entity_poly.type
_entity_poly.pdbx_seq_one_letter_code
_entity_poly.pdbx_strand_id
1 'polypeptide(L)' 'MKSRLFWLTLLFIDLLIFLQAIISNNVILLIVVGGIAGVIYFKGYDQLFGEFDRKQKIKREKRKQEILELRKVGRKYSK' A
#
# COMPACT_ATOMS: atom_id res chain seq x y z
N MET A 1 2.87 0.43 -17.47
CA MET A 1 1.70 -0.48 -17.42
C MET A 1 2.07 -1.96 -17.36
N LYS A 2 2.95 -2.47 -18.23
CA LYS A 2 3.33 -3.92 -18.27
C LYS A 2 3.83 -4.46 -16.91
N SER A 3 4.63 -3.69 -16.18
CA SER A 3 5.17 -4.09 -14.87
C SER A 3 4.12 -4.12 -13.75
N ARG A 4 3.20 -3.15 -13.69
CA ARG A 4 2.12 -3.12 -12.67
C ARG A 4 1.18 -4.31 -12.81
N LEU A 5 0.77 -4.62 -14.05
CA LEU A 5 -0.08 -5.77 -14.31
C LEU A 5 0.63 -7.07 -13.92
N PHE A 6 1.92 -7.20 -14.25
CA PHE A 6 2.74 -8.34 -13.83
C PHE A 6 2.74 -8.54 -12.32
N TRP A 7 3.03 -7.50 -11.53
CA TRP A 7 3.02 -7.63 -10.06
C TRP A 7 1.63 -7.87 -9.49
N LEU A 8 0.58 -7.30 -10.08
CA LEU A 8 -0.80 -7.57 -9.69
C LEU A 8 -1.17 -9.04 -9.94
N THR A 9 -0.79 -9.58 -11.11
CA THR A 9 -1.00 -10.99 -11.43
C THR A 9 -0.21 -11.88 -10.49
N LEU A 10 1.06 -11.55 -10.18
CA LEU A 10 1.86 -12.31 -9.22
C LEU A 10 1.22 -12.32 -7.83
N LEU A 11 0.78 -11.16 -7.35
CA LEU A 11 0.08 -11.01 -6.07
C LEU A 11 -1.25 -11.80 -6.05
N PHE A 12 -1.98 -11.82 -7.16
CA PHE A 12 -3.23 -12.57 -7.27
C PHE A 12 -2.99 -14.08 -7.24
N ILE A 13 -1.97 -14.56 -7.95
CA ILE A 13 -1.56 -15.97 -7.91
C ILE A 13 -1.13 -16.35 -6.49
N ASP A 14 -0.31 -15.53 -5.85
CA ASP A 14 0.14 -15.74 -4.47
C ASP A 14 -1.04 -15.88 -3.49
N LEU A 15 -2.08 -15.04 -3.65
CA LEU A 15 -3.31 -15.12 -2.88
C LEU A 15 -4.08 -16.45 -3.10
N LEU A 16 -4.14 -16.95 -4.34
CA LEU A 16 -4.80 -18.24 -4.63
C LEU A 16 -4.06 -19.40 -3.96
N ILE A 17 -2.72 -19.38 -4.02
CA ILE A 17 -1.88 -20.41 -3.39
C ILE A 17 -2.02 -20.32 -1.86
N PHE A 18 -2.07 -19.11 -1.30
CA PHE A 18 -2.34 -18.90 0.13
C PHE A 18 -3.66 -19.53 0.57
N LEU A 19 -4.73 -19.30 -0.19
CA LEU A 19 -6.05 -19.86 0.12
C LEU A 19 -6.03 -21.39 0.07
N GLN A 20 -5.38 -21.97 -0.93
CA GLN A 20 -5.21 -23.41 -1.04
C GLN A 20 -4.39 -23.99 0.13
N ALA A 21 -3.35 -23.28 0.59
CA ALA A 21 -2.53 -23.66 1.73
C ALA A 21 -3.35 -23.75 3.02
N ILE A 22 -4.24 -22.78 3.24
CA ILE A 22 -5.17 -22.77 4.38
C ILE A 22 -6.11 -23.96 4.30
N ILE A 23 -6.77 -24.17 3.15
CA ILE A 23 -7.74 -25.25 2.97
C ILE A 23 -7.09 -26.63 3.21
N SER A 24 -5.85 -26.80 2.76
CA SER A 24 -5.09 -28.05 2.92
C SER A 24 -4.40 -28.19 4.29
N ASN A 25 -4.53 -27.21 5.19
CA ASN A 25 -3.77 -27.12 6.45
C ASN A 25 -2.26 -27.34 6.27
N ASN A 26 -1.73 -26.94 5.11
CA ASN A 26 -0.33 -27.17 4.78
C ASN A 26 0.53 -26.01 5.28
N VAL A 27 1.05 -26.18 6.50
CA VAL A 27 1.87 -25.17 7.20
C VAL A 27 3.15 -24.84 6.43
N ILE A 28 3.79 -25.82 5.78
CA ILE A 28 5.00 -25.58 5.00
C ILE A 28 4.69 -24.67 3.82
N LEU A 29 3.58 -24.93 3.13
CA LEU A 29 3.15 -24.14 1.98
C LEU A 29 2.77 -22.71 2.39
N LEU A 30 2.18 -22.53 3.57
CA LEU A 30 1.94 -21.20 4.16
C LEU A 30 3.22 -20.40 4.39
N ILE A 31 4.28 -21.03 4.90
CA ILE A 31 5.57 -20.37 5.12
C ILE A 31 6.18 -19.93 3.79
N VAL A 32 6.15 -20.82 2.79
CA VAL A 32 6.68 -20.52 1.43
C VAL A 32 5.92 -19.34 0.81
N VAL A 33 4.59 -19.36 0.85
CA VAL A 33 3.74 -18.27 0.35
C VAL A 33 4.01 -16.97 1.11
N GLY A 34 4.16 -17.02 2.44
CA GLY A 34 4.55 -15.85 3.22
C GLY A 34 5.88 -15.24 2.77
N GLY A 35 6.86 -16.08 2.40
CA GLY A 35 8.13 -15.64 1.83
C GLY A 35 7.96 -14.97 0.46
N ILE A 36 7.17 -15.56 -0.43
CA ILE A 36 6.86 -15.01 -1.77
C ILE A 36 6.13 -13.68 -1.63
N ALA A 37 5.12 -13.59 -0.77
CA ALA A 37 4.41 -12.35 -0.44
C ALA A 37 5.37 -11.26 0.04
N GLY A 38 6.36 -11.61 0.88
CA GLY A 38 7.42 -10.70 1.30
C GLY A 38 8.22 -10.14 0.12
N VAL A 39 8.64 -11.00 -0.83
CA VAL A 39 9.37 -10.57 -2.03
C VAL A 39 8.50 -9.67 -2.93
N ILE A 40 7.23 -10.02 -3.13
CA ILE A 40 6.27 -9.21 -3.89
C ILE A 40 6.10 -7.85 -3.23
N TYR A 41 6.03 -7.79 -1.91
CA TYR A 41 5.98 -6.54 -1.17
C TYR A 41 7.27 -5.74 -1.41
N PHE A 42 8.45 -6.25 -1.05
CA PHE A 42 9.68 -5.46 -1.14
C PHE A 42 10.00 -4.96 -2.57
N LYS A 43 9.73 -5.78 -3.60
CA LYS A 43 10.08 -5.43 -4.99
C LYS A 43 8.93 -4.80 -5.78
N GLY A 44 7.70 -5.20 -5.49
CA GLY A 44 6.51 -4.78 -6.23
C GLY A 44 5.78 -3.59 -5.61
N TYR A 45 6.05 -3.23 -4.35
CA TYR A 45 5.24 -2.24 -3.62
C TYR A 45 5.14 -0.88 -4.32
N ASP A 46 6.25 -0.29 -4.77
CA ASP A 46 6.20 1.01 -5.46
C ASP A 46 5.39 0.95 -6.77
N GLN A 47 5.43 -0.19 -7.46
CA GLN A 47 4.72 -0.38 -8.73
C GLN A 47 3.23 -0.69 -8.53
N LEU A 48 2.87 -1.36 -7.43
CA LEU A 48 1.50 -1.69 -7.05
C LEU A 48 0.78 -0.51 -6.38
N PHE A 49 1.42 0.06 -5.37
CA PHE A 49 0.82 0.98 -4.39
C PHE A 49 1.46 2.38 -4.36
N GLY A 50 2.66 2.56 -4.94
CA GLY A 50 3.39 3.83 -4.85
C GLY A 50 2.62 5.03 -5.41
N GLU A 51 1.84 4.84 -6.48
CA GLU A 51 0.99 5.92 -7.01
C GLU A 51 -0.15 6.32 -6.05
N PHE A 52 -0.76 5.33 -5.41
CA PHE A 52 -1.82 5.56 -4.42
C PHE A 52 -1.26 6.29 -3.19
N ASP A 53 -0.12 5.85 -2.70
CA ASP A 53 0.55 6.46 -1.56
C ASP A 53 0.98 7.91 -1.83
N ARG A 54 1.51 8.19 -3.02
CA ARG A 54 1.83 9.56 -3.45
C ARG A 54 0.57 10.45 -3.40
N LYS A 55 -0.56 9.99 -3.93
CA LYS A 55 -1.83 10.73 -3.89
C LYS A 55 -2.31 10.96 -2.46
N GLN A 56 -2.21 9.95 -1.59
CA GLN A 56 -2.57 10.08 -0.18
C GLN A 56 -1.66 11.05 0.57
N LYS A 57 -0.35 11.02 0.31
CA LYS A 57 0.61 11.94 0.92
C LYS A 57 0.30 13.39 0.56
N ILE A 58 0.07 13.67 -0.73
CA ILE A 58 -0.32 15.02 -1.20
C ILE A 58 -1.62 15.48 -0.52
N LYS A 59 -2.62 14.61 -0.43
CA LYS A 59 -3.90 14.94 0.23
C LYS A 59 -3.70 15.30 1.72
N ARG A 60 -2.82 14.57 2.42
CA ARG A 60 -2.48 14.86 3.83
C ARG A 60 -1.72 16.16 3.97
N GLU A 61 -0.77 16.45 3.08
CA GLU A 61 0.01 17.68 3.09
C GLU A 61 -0.87 18.91 2.82
N LYS A 62 -1.75 18.83 1.82
CA LYS A 62 -2.71 19.90 1.54
C LYS A 62 -3.61 20.20 2.74
N ARG A 63 -4.15 19.16 3.39
CA ARG A 63 -4.95 19.31 4.62
C ARG A 63 -4.15 19.97 5.75
N LYS A 64 -2.88 19.60 5.92
CA LYS A 64 -2.01 20.24 6.93
C LYS A 64 -1.81 21.72 6.64
N GLN A 65 -1.63 22.10 5.37
CA GLN A 65 -1.50 23.50 4.96
C GLN A 65 -2.80 24.28 5.23
N GLU A 66 -3.96 23.76 4.84
CA GLU A 66 -5.27 24.37 5.11
C GLU A 66 -5.48 24.63 6.62
N ILE A 67 -5.16 23.65 7.48
CA ILE A 67 -5.25 23.81 8.94
C ILE A 67 -4.29 24.90 9.45
N LEU A 68 -3.07 24.97 8.93
CA LEU A 68 -2.10 25.99 9.31
C LEU A 68 -2.55 27.39 8.91
N GLU A 69 -3.16 27.54 7.74
CA GLU A 69 -3.71 28.81 7.27
C GLU A 69 -4.86 29.27 8.15
N LEU A 70 -5.82 28.39 8.46
CA LEU A 70 -6.91 28.69 9.40
C LEU A 70 -6.38 29.14 10.77
N ARG A 71 -5.32 28.50 11.28
CA ARG A 71 -4.65 28.90 12.54
C ARG A 71 -3.93 30.25 12.45
N LYS A 72 -3.43 30.66 11.28
CA LYS A 72 -2.82 31.98 11.08
C LYS A 72 -3.88 33.07 11.01
N VAL A 73 -4.97 32.81 10.28
CA VAL A 73 -6.12 33.72 10.16
C VAL A 73 -6.76 33.96 11.53
N GLY A 74 -7.07 32.90 12.28
CA GLY A 74 -7.63 33.04 13.64
C GLY A 74 -6.73 33.83 14.61
N ARG A 75 -5.40 33.72 14.49
CA ARG A 75 -4.46 34.54 15.27
C ARG A 75 -4.39 36.00 14.82
N LYS A 76 -4.68 36.29 13.55
CA LYS A 76 -4.65 37.66 13.00
C LYS A 76 -5.86 38.49 13.43
N TYR A 77 -7.01 37.86 13.69
CA TYR A 77 -8.24 38.52 14.15
C TYR A 77 -8.41 38.55 15.69
N SER A 78 -7.45 37.98 16.43
CA SER A 78 -7.43 37.98 17.91
C SER A 78 -6.46 39.04 18.48
N LYS A 79 -5.81 39.84 17.63
CA LYS A 79 -5.03 41.03 17.98
C LYS A 79 -5.77 42.26 17.48
#